data_AF-A0A8T3WR64-F1
#
_entry.id   AF-A0A8T3WR64-F1
#
_cell.length_a   1.000
_cell.length_b   1.000
_cell.length_c   1.000
_cell.angle_alpha   90.00
_cell.angle_beta   90.00
_cell.angle_gamma   90.00
#
_symmetry.space_group_name_H-M   'P 1'
#
loop_
_entity.id
_entity.type
_entity.pdbx_description
1 polymer ?
#
loop_
_entity_poly.entity_id
_entity_poly.type
_entity_poly.pdbx_seq_one_letter_code
_entity_poly.pdbx_strand_id
1 'polypeptide(L)'
;MPTVKTIKDVDEEAWLEFKSIAAKNKMKMGKLFGRIIEDYKEKSKSFWDDILKGPPILSEEEADAMMDAVKNLRKEYGFRKIK
;
A
#
# COMPACT_ATOMS: atom_id res chain seq x y z
N MET A 1 28.57 -16.40 8.08
CA MET A 1 27.84 -15.42 8.91
C MET A 1 26.53 -15.09 8.22
N PRO A 2 25.37 -15.08 8.90
CA PRO A 2 24.12 -14.70 8.26
C PRO A 2 24.17 -13.22 7.90
N THR A 3 23.88 -12.90 6.64
CA THR A 3 23.83 -11.54 6.10
C THR A 3 22.79 -10.73 6.88
N VAL A 4 23.25 -9.76 7.67
CA VAL A 4 22.35 -8.81 8.34
C VAL A 4 21.70 -7.96 7.25
N LYS A 5 20.41 -8.18 7.00
CA LYS A 5 19.61 -7.35 6.10
C LYS A 5 19.43 -5.99 6.78
N THR A 6 20.29 -5.04 6.45
CA THR A 6 20.13 -3.64 6.87
C THR A 6 18.96 -3.02 6.12
N ILE A 7 18.22 -2.14 6.80
CA ILE A 7 17.20 -1.32 6.15
C ILE A 7 17.97 -0.27 5.33
N LYS A 8 17.69 -0.19 4.03
CA LYS A 8 18.31 0.82 3.16
C LYS A 8 17.72 2.20 3.47
N ASP A 9 18.55 3.23 3.31
CA ASP A 9 18.14 4.64 3.36
C ASP A 9 17.58 5.09 4.72
N VAL A 10 18.11 4.53 5.81
CA VAL A 10 17.84 4.99 7.18
C VAL A 10 19.10 5.68 7.69
N ASP A 11 18.98 6.96 8.04
CA ASP A 11 20.08 7.70 8.67
C ASP A 11 20.35 7.21 10.10
N GLU A 12 21.50 7.59 10.65
CA GLU A 12 21.90 7.11 11.99
C GLU A 12 21.00 7.66 13.10
N GLU A 13 20.41 8.85 12.92
CA GLU A 13 19.51 9.46 13.88
C GLU A 13 18.23 8.63 14.03
N ALA A 14 17.56 8.35 12.92
CA ALA A 14 16.39 7.47 12.86
C ALA A 14 16.73 6.07 13.38
N TRP A 15 17.93 5.55 13.08
CA TRP A 15 18.36 4.24 13.58
C TRP A 15 18.52 4.21 15.11
N LEU A 16 19.07 5.28 15.70
CA LEU A 16 19.18 5.44 17.15
C LEU A 16 17.81 5.58 17.81
N GLU A 17 16.88 6.29 17.19
CA GLU A 17 15.50 6.39 17.67
C GLU A 17 14.83 5.01 17.73
N PHE A 18 14.91 4.22 16.66
CA PHE A 18 14.33 2.88 16.65
C PHE A 18 14.94 1.98 17.75
N LYS A 19 16.27 2.03 17.93
CA LYS A 19 16.94 1.30 19.03
C LYS A 19 16.45 1.76 20.39
N SER A 20 16.32 3.07 20.60
CA SER A 20 15.83 3.66 21.85
C SER A 20 14.41 3.19 22.16
N ILE A 21 13.51 3.21 21.16
CA ILE A 21 12.13 2.73 21.29
C ILE A 21 12.10 1.23 21.62
N ALA A 22 12.89 0.42 20.91
CA ALA A 22 12.96 -1.03 21.17
C ALA A 22 13.46 -1.33 22.59
N ALA A 23 14.48 -0.62 23.05
CA ALA A 23 15.04 -0.75 24.39
C ALA A 23 14.03 -0.34 25.47
N LYS A 24 13.37 0.82 25.32
CA LYS A 24 12.31 1.30 26.24
C LYS A 24 11.18 0.29 26.38
N ASN A 25 10.80 -0.37 25.28
CA ASN A 25 9.73 -1.37 25.24
C ASN A 25 10.22 -2.80 25.51
N LYS A 26 11.49 -3.00 25.88
CA LYS A 26 12.12 -4.31 26.15
C LYS A 26 11.83 -5.35 25.06
N MET A 27 11.93 -4.94 23.80
CA MET A 27 11.63 -5.78 22.65
C MET A 27 12.76 -5.83 21.63
N LYS A 28 12.81 -6.94 20.87
CA LYS A 28 13.76 -7.07 19.76
C LYS A 28 13.34 -6.16 18.61
N MET A 29 14.31 -5.53 17.93
CA MET A 29 14.09 -4.65 16.77
C MET A 29 13.20 -5.29 15.69
N GLY A 30 13.42 -6.56 15.37
CA GLY A 30 12.57 -7.25 14.39
C GLY A 30 11.10 -7.32 14.79
N LYS A 31 10.80 -7.45 16.09
CA LYS A 31 9.43 -7.46 16.61
C LYS A 31 8.82 -6.05 16.60
N LEU A 32 9.63 -5.02 16.87
CA LEU A 32 9.22 -3.62 16.75
C LEU A 32 8.79 -3.31 15.31
N PHE A 33 9.64 -3.59 14.33
CA PHE A 33 9.32 -3.33 12.92
C PHE A 33 8.14 -4.15 12.42
N GLY A 34 8.03 -5.42 12.84
CA GLY A 34 6.86 -6.24 12.52
C GLY A 34 5.56 -5.57 12.96
N ARG A 35 5.54 -5.04 14.19
CA ARG A 35 4.38 -4.34 14.74
C ARG A 35 4.08 -3.02 14.00
N ILE A 36 5.11 -2.25 13.66
CA ILE A 36 4.94 -1.02 12.85
C ILE A 36 4.28 -1.34 11.49
N ILE A 37 4.71 -2.43 10.84
CA ILE A 37 4.15 -2.88 9.56
C ILE A 37 2.70 -3.35 9.73
N GLU A 38 2.39 -4.09 10.80
CA GLU A 38 1.02 -4.53 11.11
C GLU A 38 0.10 -3.33 11.34
N ASP A 39 0.50 -2.39 12.19
CA ASP A 39 -0.25 -1.16 12.47
C ASP A 39 -0.49 -0.36 11.18
N TYR A 40 0.49 -0.27 10.29
CA TYR A 40 0.33 0.38 8.98
C TYR A 40 -0.68 -0.35 8.09
N LYS A 41 -0.63 -1.68 8.03
CA LYS A 41 -1.59 -2.50 7.27
C LYS A 41 -3.01 -2.35 7.79
N GLU A 42 -3.19 -2.29 9.11
CA GLU A 42 -4.51 -2.12 9.72
C GLU A 42 -5.07 -0.72 9.44
N LYS A 43 -4.25 0.33 9.55
CA LYS A 43 -4.67 1.70 9.24
C LYS A 43 -4.91 1.95 7.75
N SER A 44 -4.15 1.28 6.88
CA SER A 44 -4.35 1.41 5.42
C SER A 44 -5.54 0.60 4.91
N LYS A 45 -5.99 -0.43 5.62
CA LYS A 45 -7.21 -1.17 5.27
C LYS A 45 -8.44 -0.27 5.24
N SER A 46 -8.61 0.61 6.23
CA SER A 46 -9.77 1.52 6.26
C SER A 46 -9.75 2.49 5.07
N PHE A 47 -8.58 3.03 4.72
CA PHE A 47 -8.44 3.91 3.56
C PHE A 47 -8.88 3.24 2.24
N TRP A 48 -8.42 2.02 1.98
CA TRP A 48 -8.82 1.29 0.77
C TRP A 48 -10.27 0.82 0.82
N ASP A 49 -10.75 0.41 2.00
CA ASP A 49 -12.15 0.04 2.18
C ASP A 49 -13.07 1.24 1.92
N ASP A 50 -12.73 2.44 2.35
CA ASP A 50 -13.51 3.66 2.10
C ASP A 50 -13.56 4.00 0.61
N ILE A 51 -12.46 3.81 -0.12
CA ILE A 51 -12.39 4.03 -1.58
C ILE A 51 -13.17 2.96 -2.35
N LEU A 52 -13.04 1.69 -1.96
CA LEU A 52 -13.57 0.56 -2.72
C LEU A 52 -15.02 0.21 -2.35
N LYS A 53 -15.46 0.56 -1.14
CA LYS A 53 -16.81 0.29 -0.62
C LYS A 53 -17.63 1.57 -0.40
N GLY A 54 -17.08 2.72 -0.77
CA GLY A 54 -17.82 3.97 -0.81
C GLY A 54 -19.03 3.88 -1.74
N PRO A 55 -20.07 4.71 -1.53
CA PRO A 55 -21.22 4.74 -2.41
C PRO A 55 -20.76 5.06 -3.84
N PRO A 56 -21.31 4.36 -4.86
CA PRO A 56 -20.95 4.60 -6.25
C PRO A 56 -21.25 6.07 -6.61
N ILE A 57 -20.24 6.75 -7.16
CA ILE A 57 -20.34 8.16 -7.58
C ILE A 57 -21.11 8.27 -8.91
N LEU A 58 -21.06 7.20 -9.72
CA LEU A 58 -21.74 7.11 -11.01
C LEU A 58 -23.01 6.28 -10.88
N SER A 59 -24.05 6.64 -11.63
CA SER A 59 -25.17 5.74 -11.87
C SER A 59 -24.70 4.51 -12.68
N GLU A 60 -25.48 3.43 -12.67
CA GLU A 60 -25.16 2.25 -13.50
C GLU A 60 -25.04 2.61 -14.99
N GLU A 61 -25.92 3.50 -15.47
CA GLU A 61 -25.93 3.97 -16.86
C GLU A 61 -24.65 4.76 -17.21
N GLU A 62 -24.20 5.63 -16.31
CA GLU A 62 -22.94 6.38 -16.47
C GLU A 62 -21.72 5.47 -16.40
N ALA A 63 -21.75 4.48 -15.52
CA ALA A 63 -20.68 3.49 -15.39
C ALA A 63 -20.55 2.63 -16.66
N ASP A 64 -21.67 2.19 -17.23
CA ASP A 64 -21.70 1.42 -18.49
C ASP A 64 -21.20 2.25 -19.67
N ALA A 65 -21.65 3.50 -19.80
CA ALA A 65 -21.18 4.41 -20.83
C ALA A 65 -19.66 4.67 -20.72
N MET A 66 -19.15 4.88 -19.50
CA MET A 66 -17.71 5.06 -19.26
C MET A 66 -16.92 3.80 -19.59
N MET A 67 -17.44 2.62 -19.23
CA MET A 67 -16.82 1.34 -19.56
C MET A 67 -16.67 1.16 -21.07
N ASP A 68 -17.70 1.47 -21.85
CA ASP A 68 -17.67 1.33 -23.30
C ASP A 68 -16.76 2.37 -23.97
N ALA A 69 -16.73 3.60 -23.47
CA ALA A 69 -15.76 4.62 -23.90
C ALA A 69 -14.31 4.14 -23.67
N VAL A 70 -14.01 3.60 -22.49
CA VAL A 70 -12.67 3.07 -22.16
C VAL A 70 -12.32 1.84 -22.99
N LYS A 71 -13.29 0.95 -23.28
CA LYS A 71 -13.08 -0.19 -24.18
C LYS A 71 -12.71 0.28 -25.58
N ASN A 72 -13.40 1.28 -26.12
CA ASN A 72 -13.13 1.83 -27.44
C ASN A 72 -11.75 2.51 -27.49
N LEU A 73 -11.42 3.33 -26.49
CA LEU A 73 -10.11 3.96 -26.38
C LEU A 73 -8.98 2.92 -26.28
N ARG A 74 -9.16 1.85 -25.50
CA ARG A 74 -8.17 0.77 -25.41
C ARG A 74 -7.98 0.01 -26.72
N LYS A 75 -9.01 -0.09 -27.57
CA LYS A 75 -8.92 -0.68 -28.92
C LYS A 75 -8.17 0.26 -29.88
N GLU A 76 -8.49 1.55 -29.87
CA GLU A 76 -7.88 2.56 -30.73
C GLU A 76 -6.37 2.69 -30.48
N TYR A 77 -5.95 2.69 -29.21
CA TYR A 77 -4.54 2.81 -28.83
C TYR A 77 -3.81 1.46 -28.72
N GLY A 78 -4.43 0.36 -29.15
CA GLY A 78 -3.77 -0.95 -29.28
C GLY A 78 -3.41 -1.66 -27.96
N PHE A 79 -3.93 -1.21 -26.82
CA PHE A 79 -3.64 -1.79 -25.50
C PHE A 79 -4.16 -3.22 -25.32
N ARG A 80 -5.08 -3.69 -26.17
CA ARG A 80 -5.48 -5.09 -26.28
C ARG A 80 -5.72 -5.45 -27.74
N LYS A 81 -4.81 -6.21 -28.37
CA LYS A 81 -5.18 -7.01 -29.53
C LYS A 81 -6.19 -8.05 -29.04
N ILE A 82 -7.44 -7.89 -29.45
CA ILE A 82 -8.48 -8.91 -29.25
C ILE A 82 -7.96 -10.15 -29.99
N LYS A 83 -7.69 -11.22 -29.25
CA LYS A 83 -7.48 -12.56 -29.83
C LYS A 83 -8.84 -13.17 -30.14
#